data_AF-A0A074TS74-F1
#
_entry.id   AF-A0A074TS74-F1
#
_cell.length_a   1.000
_cell.length_b   1.000
_cell.length_c   1.000
_cell.angle_alpha   90.00
_cell.angle_beta   90.00
_cell.angle_gamma   90.00
#
_symmetry.space_group_name_H-M   'P 1'
#
loop_
_entity.id
_entity.type
_entity.pdbx_description
1 polymer ?
#
loop_
_entity_poly.entity_id
_entity_poly.type
_entity_poly.pdbx_seq_one_letter_code
_entity_poly.pdbx_strand_id
1 'polypeptide(L)' 'MPKHPTPNRPGHYWAKLVHPTRMPEGEDWASTDWEVVQVNDNNGEGDERLSVSVPGIEPGQWIPDFVWGPEVRPFNQSN' A
#
# COMPACT_ATOMS: atom_id res chain seq x y z
N MET A 1 -6.60 5.58 -16.23
CA MET A 1 -7.37 5.94 -15.02
C MET A 1 -7.15 4.82 -14.00
N PRO A 2 -6.85 5.10 -12.72
CA PRO A 2 -6.72 4.02 -11.76
C PRO A 2 -8.08 3.35 -11.64
N LYS A 3 -8.12 2.04 -11.92
CA LYS A 3 -9.36 1.28 -12.13
C LYS A 3 -10.09 0.96 -10.80
N HIS A 4 -9.46 1.27 -9.67
CA HIS A 4 -9.94 0.96 -8.32
C HIS A 4 -9.79 2.17 -7.38
N PRO A 5 -10.70 2.33 -6.41
CA PRO A 5 -10.65 3.44 -5.47
C PRO A 5 -9.45 3.32 -4.53
N THR A 6 -8.90 4.47 -4.14
CA THR A 6 -7.92 4.58 -3.08
C THR A 6 -8.46 3.98 -1.78
N PRO A 7 -7.69 3.15 -1.04
CA PRO A 7 -8.11 2.60 0.24
C PRO A 7 -8.47 3.69 1.24
N ASN A 8 -9.57 3.47 1.95
CA ASN A 8 -10.04 4.35 3.02
C ASN A 8 -10.20 3.59 4.35
N ARG A 9 -9.68 2.37 4.45
CA ARG A 9 -9.73 1.54 5.66
C ARG A 9 -8.56 0.55 5.67
N PRO A 10 -8.16 0.04 6.85
CA PRO A 10 -7.17 -1.02 6.95
C PRO A 10 -7.61 -2.30 6.23
N GLY A 11 -6.65 -3.05 5.70
CA GLY A 11 -6.89 -4.28 4.95
C GLY A 11 -5.73 -4.65 4.02
N HIS A 12 -5.93 -5.69 3.20
CA HIS A 12 -4.96 -6.09 2.18
C HIS A 12 -5.45 -5.67 0.80
N TYR A 13 -4.56 -5.11 0.00
CA TYR A 13 -4.89 -4.56 -1.31
C TYR A 13 -3.79 -4.90 -2.31
N TRP A 14 -4.16 -5.14 -3.56
CA TRP A 14 -3.18 -5.05 -4.65
C TRP A 14 -2.76 -3.59 -4.83
N ALA A 15 -1.46 -3.35 -4.92
CA ALA A 15 -0.90 -2.03 -5.15
C ALA A 15 0.37 -2.11 -6.00
N LYS A 16 0.75 -0.97 -6.58
CA LYS A 16 2.02 -0.78 -7.26
C LYS A 16 2.66 0.50 -6.72
N LEU A 17 3.83 0.40 -6.07
CA LEU A 17 4.57 1.56 -5.58
C LEU A 17 5.10 2.36 -6.78
N VAL A 18 4.81 3.66 -6.81
CA VAL A 18 5.22 4.56 -7.91
C VAL A 18 6.11 5.70 -7.43
N HIS A 19 5.91 6.15 -6.19
CA HIS A 19 6.67 7.24 -5.62
C HIS A 19 6.95 6.96 -4.15
N PRO A 20 8.06 6.29 -3.83
CA PRO A 20 8.35 5.97 -2.45
C PRO A 20 8.61 7.23 -1.62
N THR A 21 7.96 7.32 -0.47
CA THR A 21 8.27 8.34 0.53
C THR A 21 9.48 7.90 1.38
N ARG A 22 10.42 8.84 1.60
CA ARG A 22 11.60 8.68 2.48
C ARG A 22 12.57 7.55 2.08
N MET A 23 12.62 7.19 0.80
CA MET A 23 13.64 6.30 0.27
C MET A 23 14.90 7.06 -0.21
N PRO A 24 16.10 6.47 -0.12
CA PRO A 24 17.32 7.04 -0.67
C PRO A 24 17.20 7.31 -2.19
N GLU A 25 17.75 8.45 -2.63
CA GLU A 25 17.86 8.77 -4.05
C GLU A 25 18.83 7.83 -4.76
N GLY A 26 18.55 7.50 -6.03
CA GLY A 26 19.45 6.72 -6.89
C GLY A 26 19.16 5.22 -6.98
N GLU A 27 18.17 4.72 -6.22
CA GLU A 27 17.65 3.35 -6.32
C GLU A 27 16.26 3.34 -6.98
N ASP A 28 15.98 2.28 -7.76
CA ASP A 28 14.66 2.08 -8.39
C ASP A 28 13.74 1.32 -7.44
N TRP A 29 13.03 2.09 -6.63
CA TRP A 29 12.09 1.60 -5.64
C TRP A 29 10.67 1.42 -6.19
N ALA A 30 10.40 1.83 -7.44
CA ALA A 30 9.08 1.62 -8.02
C ALA A 30 8.87 0.11 -8.19
N SER A 31 7.71 -0.39 -7.77
CA SER A 31 7.42 -1.83 -7.92
C SER A 31 7.44 -2.16 -9.41
N THR A 32 8.11 -3.24 -9.81
CA THR A 32 8.10 -3.71 -11.20
C THR A 32 6.69 -4.17 -11.61
N ASP A 33 5.99 -4.84 -10.69
CA ASP A 33 4.65 -5.39 -10.88
C ASP A 33 3.73 -5.07 -9.68
N TRP A 34 2.49 -5.54 -9.73
CA TRP A 34 1.54 -5.49 -8.64
C TRP A 34 1.92 -6.44 -7.50
N GLU A 35 1.74 -5.98 -6.27
CA GLU A 35 1.97 -6.77 -5.07
C GLU A 35 0.85 -6.57 -4.04
N VAL A 36 0.70 -7.54 -3.14
CA VAL A 36 -0.24 -7.41 -2.02
C VAL A 36 0.44 -6.63 -0.91
N VAL A 37 -0.11 -5.47 -0.59
CA VAL A 37 0.34 -4.61 0.52
C VAL A 37 -0.68 -4.63 1.64
N GLN A 38 -0.21 -4.36 2.86
CA GLN A 38 -1.06 -4.20 4.03
C GLN A 38 -1.26 -2.71 4.32
N VAL A 39 -2.52 -2.26 4.30
CA VAL A 39 -2.92 -0.94 4.76
C VAL A 39 -3.28 -1.03 6.23
N ASN A 40 -2.66 -0.18 7.04
CA ASN A 40 -2.81 -0.14 8.48
C ASN A 40 -3.45 1.19 8.92
N ASP A 41 -4.10 1.17 10.08
CA ASP A 41 -4.37 2.42 10.79
C ASP A 41 -3.04 2.94 11.34
N ASN A 42 -2.77 4.22 11.10
CA ASN A 42 -1.56 4.84 11.60
C ASN A 42 -1.70 5.32 13.06
N ASN A 43 -2.84 5.04 13.71
CA ASN A 43 -3.15 5.32 15.11
C ASN A 43 -2.93 6.79 15.54
N GLY A 44 -3.02 7.72 14.58
CA GLY A 44 -2.78 9.15 14.82
C GLY A 44 -1.30 9.56 14.90
N GLU A 45 -0.37 8.71 14.47
CA GLU A 45 1.05 9.06 14.38
C GLU A 45 1.35 9.86 13.10
N GLY A 46 1.48 11.18 13.20
CA GLY A 46 1.75 12.05 12.05
C GLY A 46 0.47 12.61 11.40
N ASP A 47 0.56 13.07 10.15
CA ASP A 47 -0.54 13.74 9.45
C ASP A 47 -1.41 12.75 8.66
N GLU A 48 -0.88 11.56 8.37
CA GLU A 48 -1.53 10.51 7.60
C GLU A 48 -2.32 9.54 8.49
N ARG A 49 -3.62 9.34 8.17
CA ARG A 49 -4.47 8.39 8.91
C ARG A 49 -4.12 6.91 8.64
N LEU A 50 -3.59 6.62 7.47
CA LEU A 50 -3.31 5.25 7.03
C LEU A 50 -1.85 5.14 6.57
N SER A 51 -1.22 4.03 6.90
CA SER A 51 0.12 3.66 6.43
C SER A 51 0.07 2.37 5.62
N VAL A 52 1.07 2.15 4.77
CA VAL A 52 1.17 1.00 3.87
C VAL A 52 2.47 0.26 4.13
N SER A 53 2.38 -1.02 4.50
CA SER A 53 3.52 -1.91 4.60
C SER A 53 3.72 -2.63 3.26
N VAL A 54 4.88 -2.42 2.65
CA VAL A 54 5.30 -3.07 1.41
C VAL A 54 6.33 -4.16 1.75
N PRO A 55 6.16 -5.41 1.31
CA PRO A 55 7.14 -6.46 1.54
C PRO A 55 8.55 -6.05 1.06
N GLY A 56 9.53 -6.10 1.97
CA GLY A 56 10.92 -5.77 1.65
C GLY A 56 11.28 -4.28 1.71
N ILE A 57 10.35 -3.39 2.03
CA ILE A 57 10.60 -1.96 2.25
C ILE A 57 10.27 -1.63 3.72
N GLU A 58 11.30 -1.31 4.51
CA GLU A 58 11.16 -1.13 5.96
C GLU A 58 10.37 0.13 6.34
N PRO A 59 10.55 1.31 5.70
CA PRO A 59 9.70 2.44 5.98
C PRO A 59 8.29 2.20 5.44
N GLY A 60 7.30 2.37 6.32
CA GLY A 60 5.91 2.48 5.91
C GLY A 60 5.75 3.59 4.87
N GLN A 61 5.03 3.29 3.81
CA GLN A 61 4.73 4.20 2.72
C GLN A 61 3.34 4.80 2.90
N TRP A 62 3.04 5.87 2.17
CA TRP A 62 1.76 6.57 2.29
C TRP A 62 0.80 6.19 1.18
N ILE A 63 -0.49 6.38 1.43
CA ILE A 63 -1.55 6.09 0.46
C ILE A 63 -1.32 6.72 -0.93
N PRO A 64 -0.80 7.97 -1.07
CA PRO A 64 -0.52 8.60 -2.36
C PRO A 64 0.66 7.99 -3.14
N ASP A 65 1.50 7.19 -2.49
CA ASP A 65 2.73 6.64 -3.08
C ASP A 65 2.45 5.52 -4.10
N PHE A 66 1.17 5.09 -4.21
CA PHE A 66 0.77 3.90 -4.94
C PHE A 66 -0.29 4.15 -6.01
N VAL A 67 -0.28 3.26 -7.01
CA VAL A 67 -1.46 2.95 -7.82
C VAL A 67 -2.19 1.75 -7.19
N TRP A 68 -3.50 1.86 -7.01
CA TRP A 68 -4.30 0.89 -6.27
C TRP A 68 -5.10 -0.07 -7.17
N GLY A 69 -5.17 -1.32 -6.70
CA GLY A 69 -5.92 -2.43 -7.26
C GLY A 69 -7.06 -2.86 -6.32
N PRO A 70 -7.70 -4.01 -6.56
CA PRO A 70 -8.79 -4.47 -5.72
C PRO A 70 -8.32 -4.89 -4.31
N GLU A 71 -9.23 -4.78 -3.35
CA GLU A 71 -9.07 -5.36 -2.02
C GLU A 71 -8.97 -6.88 -2.11
N VAL A 72 -7.98 -7.44 -1.41
CA VAL A 72 -7.81 -8.88 -1.22
C VAL A 72 -8.72 -9.30 -0.07
N ARG A 73 -9.86 -9.89 -0.41
CA ARG A 73 -10.80 -10.38 0.61
C ARG A 73 -10.22 -11.59 1.34
N PRO A 74 -10.50 -11.74 2.64
CA PRO A 74 -10.20 -12.97 3.36
C PRO A 74 -10.79 -14.18 2.64
N PHE A 75 -10.03 -15.26 2.61
CA PHE A 75 -10.55 -16.53 2.10
C PHE A 75 -11.59 -17.08 3.10
N ASN A 76 -12.87 -16.99 2.72
CA ASN A 76 -13.94 -17.60 3.48
C ASN A 76 -14.15 -19.04 2.97
N GLN A 77 -13.57 -19.99 3.69
CA GLN A 77 -13.84 -21.40 3.44
C GLN A 77 -15.27 -21.70 3.91
N SER A 78 -16.19 -21.86 2.95
CA SER A 78 -17.54 -22.32 3.25
C SER A 78 -17.46 -23.83 3.47
N ASN A 79 -17.76 -24.29 4.69
CA ASN A 79 -17.92 -25.71 5.01
C ASN A 79 -19.21 -26.26 4.40
#